data_AF-A0A2E4XJF0-F1
#
_entry.id   AF-A0A2E4XJF0-F1
#
_cell.length_a   1.000
_cell.length_b   1.000
_cell.length_c   1.000
_cell.angle_alpha   90.00
_cell.angle_beta   90.00
_cell.angle_gamma   90.00
#
_symmetry.space_group_name_H-M   'P 1'
#
loop_
_entity.id
_entity.type
_entity.pdbx_description
1 polymer ?
#
loop_
_entity_poly.entity_id
_entity_poly.type
_entity_poly.pdbx_seq_one_letter_code
_entity_poly.pdbx_strand_id
1 'polypeptide(L)'
;MKRCLPLLLATVLILGACGSSGKPETFYEQKGPLPEILQEFGDELLDGVNPSQVPLVQRNFLEGCMGGQKDIFNQLSGSALARACGCSYTELVKYLEANATEDQAAFDTFKKINKTSNEEGGILGQNYKSIFEECLARV
;
A
#
# COMPACT_ATOMS: atom_id res chain seq x y z
N MET A 1 59.16 -2.04 29.18
CA MET A 1 58.00 -1.36 28.56
C MET A 1 57.69 -2.11 27.27
N LYS A 2 56.49 -2.50 26.83
CA LYS A 2 55.09 -2.45 27.28
C LYS A 2 54.41 -3.66 26.60
N ARG A 3 53.31 -4.10 27.21
CA ARG A 3 52.64 -5.40 27.10
C ARG A 3 52.10 -5.74 25.71
N CYS A 4 52.12 -7.03 25.38
CA CYS A 4 51.23 -7.67 24.42
C CYS A 4 49.76 -7.30 24.74
N LEU A 5 49.03 -6.77 23.75
CA LEU A 5 47.58 -6.70 23.80
C LEU A 5 47.03 -7.43 22.56
N PRO A 6 46.38 -8.61 22.74
CA PRO A 6 45.80 -9.38 21.66
C PRO A 6 44.40 -8.89 21.31
N LEU A 7 43.94 -9.25 20.11
CA LEU A 7 42.56 -9.51 19.72
C LEU A 7 41.49 -8.56 20.31
N LEU A 8 41.10 -7.55 19.53
CA LEU A 8 39.80 -6.89 19.69
C LEU A 8 38.96 -7.18 18.44
N LEU A 9 38.02 -8.11 18.63
CA LEU A 9 36.65 -8.16 18.08
C LEU A 9 36.52 -7.59 16.65
N ALA A 10 36.40 -8.38 15.59
CA ALA A 10 35.25 -9.27 15.32
C ALA A 10 33.88 -8.71 15.76
N THR A 11 33.64 -7.40 15.61
CA THR A 11 32.28 -6.86 15.59
C THR A 11 31.69 -7.03 14.20
N VAL A 12 31.03 -8.17 14.03
CA VAL A 12 29.72 -8.34 13.40
C VAL A 12 29.13 -7.02 12.87
N LEU A 13 29.23 -6.82 11.56
CA LEU A 13 28.23 -6.12 10.77
C LEU A 13 27.90 -7.04 9.60
N ILE A 14 27.21 -8.14 9.96
CA ILE A 14 26.27 -8.75 9.04
C ILE A 14 25.23 -7.65 8.80
N LEU A 15 25.44 -6.85 7.76
CA LEU A 15 24.34 -6.13 7.13
C LEU A 15 23.42 -7.23 6.64
N GLY A 16 22.45 -7.57 7.50
CA GLY A 16 21.36 -8.47 7.18
C GLY A 16 20.81 -8.04 5.84
N ALA A 17 20.80 -8.98 4.91
CA ALA A 17 20.28 -8.80 3.58
C ALA A 17 18.90 -8.13 3.63
N CYS A 18 18.77 -6.93 3.04
CA CYS A 18 17.61 -6.67 2.20
C CYS A 18 17.86 -7.49 0.92
N GLY A 19 17.62 -8.79 0.88
CA GLY A 19 16.40 -9.45 1.30
C GLY A 19 15.47 -9.43 0.10
N SER A 20 15.83 -10.22 -0.92
CA SER A 20 15.07 -10.57 -2.13
C SER A 20 14.12 -9.50 -2.69
N SER A 21 14.50 -8.85 -3.79
CA SER A 21 13.67 -7.94 -4.60
C SER A 21 12.54 -8.69 -5.35
N GLY A 22 11.85 -9.60 -4.67
CA GLY A 22 10.65 -10.26 -5.17
C GLY A 22 9.47 -9.29 -5.18
N LYS A 23 8.46 -9.58 -6.00
CA LYS A 23 7.17 -8.91 -5.91
C LYS A 23 6.55 -9.24 -4.54
N PRO A 24 5.79 -8.32 -3.92
CA PRO A 24 5.11 -8.63 -2.67
C PRO A 24 4.16 -9.81 -2.89
N GLU A 25 4.11 -10.72 -1.91
CA GLU A 25 3.24 -11.90 -1.92
C GLU A 25 2.02 -11.71 -1.01
N THR A 26 2.04 -10.70 -0.13
CA THR A 26 0.96 -10.33 0.78
C THR A 26 0.72 -8.81 0.82
N PHE A 27 -0.36 -8.36 1.46
CA PHE A 27 -0.69 -6.94 1.62
C PHE A 27 0.29 -6.16 2.50
N TYR A 28 1.06 -6.84 3.37
CA TYR A 28 1.75 -6.23 4.50
C TYR A 28 3.28 -6.14 4.34
N GLU A 29 3.79 -6.64 3.22
CA GLU A 29 5.21 -6.74 2.92
C GLU A 29 5.83 -5.43 2.41
N GLN A 30 7.16 -5.38 2.45
CA GLN A 30 7.98 -4.32 1.84
C GLN A 30 7.60 -2.91 2.35
N LYS A 31 7.43 -2.82 3.67
CA LYS A 31 7.12 -1.57 4.38
C LYS A 31 8.18 -0.51 4.17
N GLY A 32 7.74 0.73 4.14
CA GLY A 32 8.57 1.88 3.81
C GLY A 32 7.74 3.17 3.82
N PRO A 33 8.38 4.32 3.56
CA PRO A 33 7.72 5.61 3.69
C PRO A 33 6.66 5.83 2.61
N LEU A 34 5.60 6.56 2.95
CA LEU A 34 4.67 7.12 1.98
C LEU A 34 5.44 8.02 0.99
N PRO A 35 5.17 7.93 -0.33
CA PRO A 35 5.83 8.76 -1.34
C PRO A 35 5.74 10.24 -1.00
N GLU A 36 6.80 11.00 -1.25
CA GLU A 36 6.91 12.42 -0.87
C GLU A 36 5.74 13.27 -1.39
N ILE A 37 5.33 13.04 -2.64
CA ILE A 37 4.19 13.72 -3.27
C ILE A 37 2.85 13.46 -2.57
N LEU A 38 2.74 12.41 -1.75
CA LEU A 38 1.53 12.06 -1.02
C LEU A 38 1.59 12.45 0.46
N GLN A 39 2.75 12.90 0.96
CA GLN A 39 2.95 13.15 2.40
C GLN A 39 2.06 14.26 2.94
N GLU A 40 1.70 15.25 2.10
CA GLU A 40 0.78 16.33 2.51
C GLU A 40 -0.64 15.83 2.82
N PHE A 41 -1.02 14.65 2.30
CA PHE A 41 -2.33 14.01 2.52
C PHE A 41 -2.22 12.76 3.41
N GLY A 42 -1.11 12.61 4.15
CA GLY A 42 -0.81 11.39 4.89
C GLY A 42 -1.91 10.97 5.87
N ASP A 43 -2.51 11.94 6.58
CA ASP A 43 -3.56 11.67 7.56
C ASP A 43 -4.83 11.13 6.89
N GLU A 44 -5.23 11.72 5.76
CA GLU A 44 -6.38 11.27 4.97
C GLU A 44 -6.17 9.92 4.29
N LEU A 45 -4.94 9.64 3.85
CA LEU A 45 -4.61 8.42 3.09
C LEU A 45 -4.44 7.19 3.98
N LEU A 46 -3.97 7.36 5.22
CA LEU A 46 -3.43 6.27 6.02
C LEU A 46 -4.30 5.85 7.21
N ASP A 47 -5.31 6.64 7.60
CA ASP A 47 -6.23 6.33 8.72
C ASP A 47 -5.50 5.79 9.97
N GLY A 48 -4.44 6.48 10.38
CA GLY A 48 -3.62 6.11 11.55
C GLY A 48 -2.49 5.11 11.30
N VAL A 49 -2.28 4.63 10.06
CA VAL A 49 -1.07 3.87 9.70
C VAL A 49 0.16 4.79 9.74
N ASN A 50 1.25 4.30 10.32
CA ASN A 50 2.50 5.06 10.40
C ASN A 50 3.04 5.37 8.97
N PRO A 51 3.23 6.65 8.62
CA PRO A 51 3.65 7.06 7.27
C PRO A 51 5.05 6.58 6.89
N SER A 52 5.87 6.13 7.83
CA SER A 52 7.20 5.55 7.58
C SER A 52 7.18 4.03 7.36
N GLN A 53 6.02 3.38 7.53
CA GLN A 53 5.88 1.91 7.55
C GLN A 53 4.69 1.41 6.71
N VAL A 54 4.35 2.14 5.66
CA VAL A 54 3.25 1.81 4.74
C VAL A 54 3.67 0.62 3.88
N PRO A 55 2.88 -0.46 3.73
CA PRO A 55 3.20 -1.57 2.83
C PRO A 55 3.31 -1.15 1.36
N LEU A 56 4.13 -1.83 0.57
CA LEU A 56 4.35 -1.47 -0.85
C LEU A 56 3.06 -1.47 -1.67
N VAL A 57 2.20 -2.46 -1.44
CA VAL A 57 0.92 -2.62 -2.16
C VAL A 57 0.00 -1.43 -1.90
N GLN A 58 -0.07 -0.97 -0.65
CA GLN A 58 -0.81 0.23 -0.28
C GLN A 58 -0.23 1.46 -0.97
N ARG A 59 1.09 1.68 -0.89
CA ARG A 59 1.74 2.84 -1.53
C ARG A 59 1.42 2.91 -3.03
N ASN A 60 1.57 1.80 -3.75
CA ASN A 60 1.30 1.74 -5.18
C ASN A 60 -0.16 2.01 -5.53
N PHE A 61 -1.10 1.48 -4.73
CA PHE A 61 -2.52 1.75 -4.93
C PHE A 61 -2.84 3.24 -4.71
N LEU A 62 -2.34 3.83 -3.63
CA LEU A 62 -2.58 5.23 -3.29
C LEU A 62 -1.98 6.18 -4.33
N GLU A 63 -0.77 5.89 -4.82
CA GLU A 63 -0.14 6.66 -5.90
C GLU A 63 -0.96 6.62 -7.20
N GLY A 64 -1.42 5.43 -7.60
CA GLY A 64 -2.30 5.30 -8.77
C GLY A 64 -3.63 6.03 -8.59
N CYS A 65 -4.26 5.89 -7.42
CA CYS A 65 -5.55 6.52 -7.14
C CYS A 65 -5.44 8.05 -7.12
N MET A 66 -4.45 8.61 -6.41
CA MET A 66 -4.19 10.06 -6.36
C MET A 66 -3.72 10.61 -7.71
N GLY A 67 -3.09 9.78 -8.55
CA GLY A 67 -2.72 10.11 -9.92
C GLY A 67 -3.88 10.08 -10.93
N GLY A 68 -5.12 9.87 -10.47
CA GLY A 68 -6.32 9.89 -11.33
C GLY A 68 -6.61 8.58 -12.06
N GLN A 69 -6.05 7.44 -11.64
CA GLN A 69 -6.31 6.13 -12.25
C GLN A 69 -7.65 5.51 -11.81
N LYS A 70 -8.56 6.28 -11.21
CA LYS A 70 -9.86 5.80 -10.71
C LYS A 70 -10.96 6.75 -11.18
N ASP A 71 -11.62 6.38 -12.27
CA ASP A 71 -12.62 7.23 -12.94
C ASP A 71 -13.75 7.72 -12.03
N ILE A 72 -14.14 6.89 -11.06
CA ILE A 72 -15.17 7.19 -10.07
C ILE A 72 -14.84 8.42 -9.20
N PHE A 73 -13.56 8.80 -9.11
CA PHE A 73 -13.08 9.93 -8.33
C PHE A 73 -12.63 11.11 -9.19
N ASN A 74 -12.86 11.12 -10.50
CA ASN A 74 -12.38 12.17 -11.41
C ASN A 74 -12.88 13.58 -11.04
N GLN A 75 -13.97 13.69 -10.28
CA GLN A 75 -14.53 14.93 -9.75
C GLN A 75 -13.89 15.43 -8.45
N LEU A 76 -13.04 14.61 -7.81
CA LEU A 76 -12.41 14.91 -6.53
C LEU A 76 -10.97 15.43 -6.73
N SER A 77 -10.48 16.20 -5.75
CA SER A 77 -9.07 16.60 -5.68
C SER A 77 -8.64 16.83 -4.22
N GLY A 78 -7.32 16.97 -4.00
CA GLY A 78 -6.74 17.23 -2.68
C GLY A 78 -7.19 16.25 -1.59
N SER A 79 -7.47 16.76 -0.39
CA SER A 79 -7.90 15.96 0.77
C SER A 79 -9.19 15.16 0.53
N ALA A 80 -10.10 15.60 -0.34
CA ALA A 80 -11.31 14.82 -0.66
C ALA A 80 -10.94 13.58 -1.47
N LEU A 81 -10.09 13.72 -2.48
CA LEU A 81 -9.57 12.58 -3.24
C LEU A 81 -8.75 11.64 -2.33
N ALA A 82 -7.89 12.20 -1.47
CA ALA A 82 -7.08 11.43 -0.55
C ALA A 82 -7.91 10.56 0.40
N ARG A 83 -8.96 11.12 1.01
CA ARG A 83 -9.89 10.36 1.87
C ARG A 83 -10.59 9.25 1.10
N ALA A 84 -11.05 9.51 -0.13
CA ALA A 84 -11.68 8.50 -0.96
C ALA A 84 -10.70 7.37 -1.32
N CYS A 85 -9.45 7.70 -1.67
CA CYS A 85 -8.41 6.74 -1.99
C CYS A 85 -8.01 5.87 -0.78
N GLY A 86 -7.76 6.49 0.39
CA GLY A 86 -7.43 5.78 1.63
C GLY A 86 -8.54 4.84 2.09
N CYS A 87 -9.79 5.34 2.08
CA CYS A 87 -10.98 4.54 2.37
C CYS A 87 -11.09 3.34 1.43
N SER A 88 -10.98 3.57 0.11
CA SER A 88 -11.21 2.51 -0.89
C SER A 88 -10.16 1.41 -0.80
N TYR A 89 -8.90 1.76 -0.55
CA TYR A 89 -7.86 0.76 -0.30
C TYR A 89 -8.21 -0.10 0.91
N THR A 90 -8.50 0.55 2.03
CA THR A 90 -8.74 -0.09 3.32
C THR A 90 -9.95 -1.01 3.27
N GLU A 91 -11.07 -0.53 2.74
CA GLU A 91 -12.30 -1.31 2.63
C GLU A 91 -12.19 -2.43 1.59
N LEU A 92 -11.45 -2.23 0.50
CA LEU A 92 -11.19 -3.31 -0.46
C LEU A 92 -10.37 -4.43 0.15
N VAL A 93 -9.27 -4.12 0.87
CA VAL A 93 -8.44 -5.14 1.53
C VAL A 93 -9.28 -5.91 2.56
N LYS A 94 -10.00 -5.20 3.44
CA LYS A 94 -10.90 -5.83 4.42
C LYS A 94 -11.93 -6.74 3.76
N TYR A 95 -12.58 -6.29 2.68
CA TYR A 95 -13.56 -7.08 1.95
C TYR A 95 -12.94 -8.36 1.38
N LEU A 96 -11.76 -8.27 0.77
CA LEU A 96 -11.09 -9.40 0.16
C LEU A 96 -10.64 -10.42 1.21
N GLU A 97 -10.06 -9.97 2.32
CA GLU A 97 -9.65 -10.84 3.43
C GLU A 97 -10.86 -11.53 4.08
N ALA A 98 -11.99 -10.83 4.22
CA ALA A 98 -13.21 -11.40 4.80
C ALA A 98 -13.90 -12.44 3.90
N ASN A 99 -13.68 -12.39 2.58
CA ASN A 99 -14.36 -13.24 1.60
C ASN A 99 -13.45 -14.30 0.97
N ALA A 100 -12.16 -14.32 1.30
CA ALA A 100 -11.23 -15.34 0.83
C ALA A 100 -11.15 -16.50 1.82
N THR A 101 -10.85 -17.70 1.30
CA THR A 101 -10.59 -18.88 2.14
C THR A 101 -9.19 -18.84 2.78
N GLU A 102 -8.26 -18.09 2.16
CA GLU A 102 -6.86 -17.96 2.57
C GLU A 102 -6.34 -16.57 2.19
N ASP A 103 -5.41 -16.01 2.95
CA ASP A 103 -4.82 -14.68 2.73
C ASP A 103 -4.22 -14.53 1.32
N GLN A 104 -3.57 -15.60 0.82
CA GLN A 104 -2.98 -15.61 -0.51
C GLN A 104 -4.04 -15.44 -1.62
N ALA A 105 -5.24 -16.01 -1.43
CA ALA A 105 -6.33 -15.90 -2.39
C ALA A 105 -6.92 -14.48 -2.39
N ALA A 106 -7.00 -13.82 -1.24
CA ALA A 106 -7.37 -12.40 -1.15
C ALA A 106 -6.37 -11.53 -1.92
N PHE A 107 -5.07 -11.76 -1.70
CA PHE A 107 -4.01 -11.02 -2.36
C PHE A 107 -3.96 -11.23 -3.89
N ASP A 108 -4.14 -12.47 -4.34
CA ASP A 108 -4.22 -12.78 -5.76
C ASP A 108 -5.43 -12.13 -6.43
N THR A 109 -6.55 -12.05 -5.73
CA THR A 109 -7.75 -11.35 -6.18
C THR A 109 -7.49 -9.85 -6.29
N PHE A 110 -6.86 -9.24 -5.29
CA PHE A 110 -6.45 -7.84 -5.35
C PHE A 110 -5.56 -7.55 -6.56
N LYS A 111 -4.52 -8.38 -6.81
CA LYS A 111 -3.63 -8.21 -7.97
C LYS A 111 -4.41 -8.21 -9.29
N LYS A 112 -5.40 -9.10 -9.43
CA LYS A 112 -6.25 -9.17 -10.62
C LYS A 112 -7.08 -7.90 -10.77
N ILE A 113 -7.77 -7.45 -9.70
CA ILE A 113 -8.57 -6.22 -9.72
C ILE A 113 -7.70 -5.02 -10.09
N ASN A 114 -6.55 -4.86 -9.44
CA ASN A 114 -5.66 -3.73 -9.68
C ASN A 114 -5.12 -3.73 -11.11
N LYS A 115 -4.74 -4.90 -11.63
CA LYS A 115 -4.28 -5.05 -13.02
C LYS A 115 -5.40 -4.68 -14.01
N THR A 116 -6.57 -5.30 -13.88
CA THR A 116 -7.71 -5.03 -14.78
C THR A 116 -8.12 -3.57 -14.72
N SER A 117 -8.19 -3.00 -13.53
CA SER A 117 -8.52 -1.58 -13.36
C SER A 117 -7.51 -0.69 -14.07
N ASN A 118 -6.22 -0.97 -13.98
CA ASN A 118 -5.21 -0.17 -14.67
C ASN A 118 -5.25 -0.34 -16.20
N GLU A 119 -5.61 -1.53 -16.70
CA GLU A 119 -5.74 -1.82 -18.13
C GLU A 119 -7.02 -1.21 -18.74
N GLU A 120 -8.09 -1.09 -17.95
CA GLU A 120 -9.40 -0.57 -18.35
C GLU A 120 -9.63 0.90 -17.95
N GLY A 121 -8.55 1.68 -17.76
CA GLY A 121 -8.67 3.13 -17.50
C GLY A 121 -9.22 3.51 -16.13
N GLY A 122 -9.15 2.61 -15.15
CA GLY A 122 -9.61 2.84 -13.78
C GLY A 122 -10.98 2.26 -13.48
N ILE A 123 -11.59 1.55 -14.43
CA ILE A 123 -12.86 0.85 -14.23
C ILE A 123 -12.67 -0.28 -13.21
N LEU A 124 -13.65 -0.44 -12.32
CA LEU A 124 -13.67 -1.50 -11.32
C LEU A 124 -14.72 -2.52 -11.71
N GLY A 125 -14.42 -3.81 -11.52
CA GLY A 125 -15.41 -4.86 -11.69
C GLY A 125 -16.63 -4.60 -10.81
N GLN A 126 -17.84 -4.92 -11.31
CA GLN A 126 -19.12 -4.60 -10.66
C GLN A 126 -19.19 -5.02 -9.19
N ASN A 127 -18.56 -6.15 -8.84
CA ASN A 127 -18.53 -6.68 -7.48
C ASN A 127 -17.77 -5.82 -6.47
N TYR A 128 -16.93 -4.89 -6.93
CA TYR A 128 -16.09 -4.05 -6.07
C TYR A 128 -16.46 -2.56 -6.17
N LYS A 129 -17.25 -2.19 -7.18
CA LYS A 129 -17.64 -0.81 -7.45
C LYS A 129 -18.35 -0.16 -6.26
N SER A 130 -19.22 -0.92 -5.57
CA SER A 130 -19.97 -0.42 -4.41
C SER A 130 -19.06 0.07 -3.28
N ILE A 131 -17.91 -0.58 -3.05
CA ILE A 131 -16.92 -0.17 -2.04
C ILE A 131 -16.42 1.26 -2.33
N PHE A 132 -16.11 1.53 -3.61
CA PHE A 132 -15.60 2.83 -4.02
C PHE A 132 -16.70 3.89 -4.05
N GLU A 133 -17.93 3.52 -4.40
CA GLU A 133 -19.11 4.40 -4.30
C GLU A 133 -19.41 4.79 -2.85
N GLU A 134 -19.30 3.85 -1.92
CA GLU A 134 -19.45 4.12 -0.48
C GLU A 134 -18.35 5.07 0.03
N CYS A 135 -17.10 4.87 -0.40
CA CYS A 135 -16.02 5.79 -0.04
C CYS A 135 -16.17 7.17 -0.68
N LEU A 136 -16.67 7.26 -1.92
CA LEU A 136 -17.03 8.54 -2.54
C LEU A 136 -18.12 9.28 -1.76
N ALA A 137 -19.12 8.57 -1.23
CA ALA A 137 -20.21 9.19 -0.48
C ALA A 137 -19.78 9.73 0.90
N ARG A 138 -18.58 9.40 1.37
CA ARG A 138 -18.05 9.79 2.69
C ARG A 138 -17.15 11.03 2.67
N VAL A 139 -16.84 11.59 1.49
CA VAL A 139 -15.85 12.69 1.36
C VAL A 139 -16.43 14.08 1.31
#